data_AF-A0AAJ2YSB3-F1
#
_entry.id   AF-A0AAJ2YSB3-F1
#
_cell.length_a   1.000
_cell.length_b   1.000
_cell.length_c   1.000
_cell.angle_alpha   90.00
_cell.angle_beta   90.00
_cell.angle_gamma   90.00
#
_symmetry.space_group_name_H-M   'P 1'
#
loop_
_entity.id
_entity.type
_entity.pdbx_description
1 polymer ?
#
loop_
_entity_poly.entity_id
_entity_poly.type
_entity_poly.pdbx_seq_one_letter_code
_entity_poly.pdbx_strand_id
1 'polypeptide(L)'
;MDKQVVRKIKVNHLGDGYWIMPSTFSIFTPKISKYIVKKAKSLDEIIEYNNLLNKEVIFSFNKDEDFKKFNFLLKKREIDFFLDKKIINNLTKETLIDFEVVPNLKIRLNWKSIKNIYNGTIFFYSKDYFRSLLIKEQTRTKKENIVILWTWLGFKTVE
;
A
#
# COMPACT_ATOMS: atom_id res chain seq x y z
N MET A 1 10.97 -17.57 -11.03
CA MET A 1 10.50 -16.28 -10.47
C MET A 1 10.25 -16.50 -8.99
N ASP A 2 11.10 -15.96 -8.13
CA ASP A 2 10.90 -16.07 -6.69
C ASP A 2 9.57 -15.44 -6.30
N LYS A 3 8.81 -16.14 -5.47
CA LYS A 3 7.52 -15.67 -4.98
C LYS A 3 7.78 -14.46 -4.08
N GLN A 4 7.65 -13.24 -4.62
CA GLN A 4 7.80 -12.02 -3.84
C GLN A 4 6.80 -12.05 -2.67
N VAL A 5 7.36 -12.09 -1.45
CA VAL A 5 6.57 -12.20 -0.23
C VAL A 5 6.07 -10.81 0.15
N VAL A 6 4.79 -10.56 -0.07
CA VAL A 6 4.12 -9.36 0.44
C VAL A 6 4.06 -9.41 1.96
N ARG A 7 4.59 -8.39 2.63
CA ARG A 7 4.57 -8.28 4.09
C ARG A 7 3.56 -7.24 4.55
N LYS A 8 2.73 -7.57 5.53
CA LYS A 8 1.88 -6.58 6.21
C LYS A 8 2.65 -5.99 7.39
N ILE A 9 2.79 -4.67 7.42
CA ILE A 9 3.51 -3.94 8.48
C ILE A 9 2.54 -2.96 9.14
N LYS A 10 2.34 -3.12 10.45
CA LYS A 10 1.55 -2.17 11.23
C LYS A 10 2.44 -1.03 11.69
N VAL A 11 2.02 0.21 11.43
CA VAL A 11 2.75 1.42 11.81
C VAL A 11 1.82 2.31 12.62
N ASN A 12 2.22 2.61 13.85
CA ASN A 12 1.54 3.61 14.65
C ASN A 12 2.05 5.01 14.30
N HIS A 13 1.17 5.98 14.42
CA HIS A 13 1.45 7.40 14.30
C HIS A 13 0.73 8.11 15.45
N LEU A 14 1.51 8.74 16.32
CA LEU A 14 1.05 9.64 17.37
C LEU A 14 1.84 10.94 17.23
N GLY A 15 1.34 12.06 17.75
CA GLY A 15 1.77 13.42 17.37
C GLY A 15 3.28 13.73 17.45
N ASP A 16 4.08 12.85 18.04
CA ASP A 16 5.52 12.98 18.19
C ASP A 16 6.35 11.97 17.35
N GLY A 17 5.73 11.16 16.49
CA GLY A 17 6.44 10.31 15.53
C GLY A 17 5.71 9.05 15.04
N TYR A 18 6.49 8.20 14.37
CA TYR A 18 6.07 6.93 13.80
C TYR A 18 6.85 5.77 14.40
N TRP A 19 6.23 4.59 14.47
CA TRP A 19 6.95 3.36 14.77
C TRP A 19 6.24 2.11 14.24
N ILE A 20 7.03 1.09 13.92
CA ILE A 20 6.51 -0.23 13.54
C ILE A 20 6.06 -0.96 14.80
N MET A 21 4.82 -1.44 14.80
CA MET A 21 4.34 -2.32 15.85
C MET A 21 4.88 -3.75 15.63
N PRO A 22 5.30 -4.43 16.71
CA PRO A 22 5.58 -5.85 16.66
C PRO A 22 4.35 -6.61 16.15
N SER A 23 4.57 -7.74 15.47
CA SER A 23 3.47 -8.64 15.14
C SER A 23 2.89 -9.22 16.44
N THR A 24 1.57 -9.46 16.49
CA THR A 24 0.93 -10.02 17.69
C THR A 24 1.57 -11.35 18.13
N PHE A 25 2.07 -12.15 17.18
CA PHE A 25 2.81 -13.38 17.45
C PHE A 25 4.19 -13.15 18.09
N SER A 26 4.86 -12.03 17.81
CA SER A 26 6.17 -11.70 18.40
C SER A 26 6.10 -11.25 19.86
N ILE A 27 4.92 -10.84 20.33
CA ILE A 27 4.67 -10.43 21.72
C ILE A 27 4.76 -11.63 22.68
N PHE A 28 4.53 -12.85 22.20
CA PHE A 28 4.62 -14.08 23.01
C PHE A 28 6.03 -14.69 23.05
N THR A 29 7.02 -14.06 22.43
CA THR A 29 8.39 -14.60 22.38
C THR A 29 9.26 -13.97 23.47
N PRO A 30 10.01 -14.72 24.29
CA PRO A 30 10.76 -14.18 25.44
C PRO A 30 11.87 -13.15 25.13
N LYS A 31 12.09 -12.79 23.86
CA LYS A 31 13.12 -11.84 23.40
C LYS A 31 12.55 -10.43 23.10
N ILE A 32 11.50 -10.02 23.81
CA ILE A 32 10.86 -8.68 23.67
C ILE A 32 11.87 -7.55 23.86
N SER A 33 12.88 -7.72 24.72
CA SER A 33 13.94 -6.74 24.99
C SER A 33 14.81 -6.37 23.78
N LYS A 34 14.76 -7.13 22.68
CA LYS A 34 15.48 -6.83 21.43
C LYS A 34 14.65 -6.04 20.40
N TYR A 35 13.34 -5.91 20.60
CA TYR A 35 12.51 -5.02 19.79
C TYR A 35 12.62 -3.60 20.32
N ILE A 36 13.77 -2.97 20.09
CA ILE A 36 13.87 -1.51 20.21
C ILE A 36 13.02 -0.95 19.07
N VAL A 37 11.78 -0.60 19.40
CA VAL A 37 10.86 0.12 18.53
C VAL A 37 11.49 1.48 18.26
N LYS A 38 12.31 1.57 17.21
CA LYS A 38 12.95 2.82 16.81
C LYS A 38 11.86 3.78 16.36
N LYS A 39 11.53 4.70 17.24
CA LYS A 39 10.64 5.81 16.93
C LYS A 39 11.33 6.71 15.90
N ALA A 40 10.63 6.98 14.82
CA ALA A 40 11.07 7.84 13.74
C ALA A 40 10.25 9.13 13.76
N LYS A 41 10.83 10.24 13.30
CA LYS A 41 10.11 11.52 13.21
C LYS A 41 9.16 11.56 12.02
N SER A 42 9.45 10.77 10.98
CA SER A 42 8.70 10.75 9.73
C SER A 42 8.44 9.33 9.24
N LEU A 43 7.46 9.19 8.33
CA LEU A 43 7.22 7.93 7.63
C LEU A 43 8.40 7.56 6.71
N ASP A 44 9.15 8.54 6.22
CA ASP A 44 10.31 8.32 5.37
C ASP A 44 11.44 7.61 6.14
N GLU A 45 11.74 8.09 7.34
CA GLU A 45 12.69 7.46 8.25
C GLU A 45 12.27 6.02 8.59
N ILE A 46 10.97 5.72 8.75
CA ILE A 46 10.51 4.34 8.93
C ILE A 46 10.86 3.46 7.73
N ILE A 47 10.66 3.96 6.51
CA ILE A 47 10.96 3.23 5.28
C ILE A 47 12.46 2.97 5.17
N GLU A 48 13.29 3.97 5.45
CA GLU A 48 14.74 3.89 5.34
C GLU A 48 15.36 3.01 6.42
N TYR A 49 15.05 3.25 7.70
CA TYR A 49 15.61 2.48 8.83
C TYR A 49 15.30 0.98 8.75
N ASN A 50 14.21 0.61 8.08
CA ASN A 50 13.77 -0.79 7.96
C ASN A 50 14.03 -1.38 6.56
N ASN A 51 14.71 -0.62 5.68
CA ASN A 51 15.00 -0.98 4.30
C ASN A 51 13.72 -1.52 3.60
N LEU A 52 12.65 -0.74 3.65
CA LEU A 52 11.34 -1.10 3.08
C LEU A 52 11.21 -0.67 1.61
N LEU A 53 12.08 0.22 1.14
CA LEU A 53 12.04 0.71 -0.24
C LEU A 53 12.17 -0.42 -1.26
N ASN A 54 12.91 -1.48 -0.95
CA ASN A 54 13.09 -2.62 -1.85
C ASN A 54 12.15 -3.80 -1.52
N LYS A 55 11.07 -3.57 -0.77
CA LYS A 55 10.14 -4.63 -0.33
C LYS A 55 8.70 -4.31 -0.71
N GLU A 56 7.96 -5.34 -1.08
CA GLU A 56 6.52 -5.23 -1.31
C GLU A 56 5.78 -5.28 0.04
N VAL A 57 5.19 -4.16 0.44
CA VAL A 57 4.61 -3.99 1.78
C VAL A 57 3.18 -3.49 1.71
N ILE A 58 2.31 -4.03 2.56
CA ILE A 58 1.03 -3.42 2.90
C ILE A 58 1.18 -2.74 4.25
N PHE A 59 1.19 -1.41 4.26
CA PHE A 59 1.16 -0.65 5.50
C PHE A 59 -0.24 -0.67 6.11
N SER A 60 -0.28 -0.76 7.43
CA SER A 60 -1.49 -0.64 8.23
C SER A 60 -1.28 0.45 9.27
N PHE A 61 -1.86 1.62 9.02
CA PHE A 61 -1.85 2.77 9.92
C PHE A 61 -3.12 2.85 10.76
N ASN A 62 -3.12 3.71 11.78
CA ASN A 62 -4.33 4.13 12.47
C ASN A 62 -4.96 5.30 11.69
N LYS A 63 -5.62 4.96 10.58
CA LYS A 63 -6.27 5.88 9.63
C LYS A 63 -5.34 6.72 8.74
N ASP A 64 -5.93 7.20 7.65
CA ASP A 64 -5.38 8.20 6.73
C ASP A 64 -6.50 9.07 6.17
N GLU A 65 -7.15 9.84 7.04
CA GLU A 65 -8.41 10.56 6.74
C GLU A 65 -8.30 11.61 5.63
N ASP A 66 -7.09 12.11 5.38
CA ASP A 66 -6.76 13.08 4.33
C ASP A 66 -5.93 12.45 3.20
N PHE A 67 -5.77 11.13 3.17
CA PHE A 67 -4.98 10.39 2.17
C PHE A 67 -3.49 10.81 2.07
N LYS A 68 -2.97 11.49 3.09
CA LYS A 68 -1.60 12.03 3.11
C LYS A 68 -0.55 10.92 3.06
N LYS A 69 -0.74 9.84 3.83
CA LYS A 69 0.20 8.70 3.83
C LYS A 69 0.09 7.93 2.52
N PHE A 70 -1.12 7.78 1.99
CA PHE A 70 -1.34 7.14 0.69
C PHE A 70 -0.61 7.87 -0.43
N ASN A 71 -0.85 9.18 -0.57
CA ASN A 71 -0.20 10.02 -1.58
C ASN A 71 1.33 10.05 -1.39
N PHE A 72 1.80 10.13 -0.15
CA PHE A 72 3.24 10.06 0.15
C PHE A 72 3.86 8.73 -0.30
N LEU A 73 3.22 7.61 0.01
CA LEU A 73 3.72 6.27 -0.33
C LEU A 73 3.73 6.03 -1.84
N LEU A 74 2.72 6.49 -2.57
CA LEU A 74 2.71 6.43 -4.04
C LEU A 74 3.81 7.29 -4.64
N LYS A 75 3.98 8.53 -4.15
CA LYS A 75 5.05 9.42 -4.60
C LYS A 75 6.43 8.81 -4.36
N LYS A 76 6.67 8.19 -3.19
CA LYS A 76 7.93 7.50 -2.86
C LYS A 76 8.16 6.25 -3.74
N ARG A 77 7.11 5.70 -4.37
CA ARG A 77 7.18 4.65 -5.40
C ARG A 77 7.17 5.19 -6.84
N GLU A 78 7.27 6.51 -7.00
CA GLU A 78 7.24 7.18 -8.31
C GLU A 78 5.96 6.87 -9.11
N ILE A 79 4.84 6.65 -8.41
CA ILE A 79 3.53 6.46 -9.02
C ILE A 79 2.86 7.82 -9.06
N ASP A 80 2.57 8.31 -10.27
CA ASP A 80 1.98 9.62 -10.51
C ASP A 80 0.46 9.58 -10.32
N PHE A 81 0.04 9.54 -9.06
CA PHE A 81 -1.36 9.60 -8.68
C PHE A 81 -1.52 10.32 -7.35
N PHE A 82 -2.57 11.14 -7.27
CA PHE A 82 -2.91 11.89 -6.07
C PHE A 82 -4.41 11.76 -5.80
N LEU A 83 -4.75 11.38 -4.56
CA LEU A 83 -6.12 11.28 -4.09
C LEU A 83 -6.46 12.47 -3.20
N ASP A 84 -7.35 13.33 -3.68
CA ASP A 84 -7.86 14.48 -2.90
C ASP A 84 -9.10 14.09 -2.10
N LYS A 85 -9.10 14.39 -0.80
CA LYS A 85 -10.24 14.21 0.10
C LYS A 85 -11.52 14.90 -0.39
N LYS A 86 -11.39 16.07 -1.04
CA LYS A 86 -12.55 16.81 -1.59
C LYS A 86 -13.27 16.01 -2.67
N ILE A 87 -12.51 15.28 -3.50
CA ILE A 87 -13.08 14.39 -4.52
C ILE A 87 -13.85 13.27 -3.83
N ILE A 88 -13.28 12.67 -2.77
CA ILE A 88 -13.88 11.57 -2.01
C ILE A 88 -15.24 11.94 -1.39
N ASN A 89 -15.37 13.15 -0.84
CA ASN A 89 -16.62 13.59 -0.20
C ASN A 89 -17.82 13.63 -1.16
N ASN A 90 -17.56 13.71 -2.47
CA ASN A 90 -18.58 13.77 -3.51
C ASN A 90 -18.80 12.43 -4.22
N LEU A 91 -18.13 11.35 -3.80
CA LEU A 91 -18.23 10.06 -4.45
C LEU A 91 -19.45 9.27 -4.01
N THR A 92 -20.06 8.58 -4.98
CA THR A 92 -21.06 7.56 -4.71
C THR A 92 -20.40 6.18 -4.53
N LYS A 93 -21.17 5.19 -4.06
CA LYS A 93 -20.65 3.81 -3.86
C LYS A 93 -20.25 3.15 -5.19
N GLU A 94 -20.82 3.62 -6.29
CA GLU A 94 -20.61 3.14 -7.65
C GLU A 94 -19.39 3.80 -8.31
N THR A 95 -18.83 4.85 -7.72
CA THR A 95 -17.69 5.55 -8.33
C THR A 95 -16.45 4.66 -8.34
N LEU A 96 -15.82 4.59 -9.52
CA LEU A 96 -14.55 3.93 -9.77
C LEU A 96 -13.51 4.98 -10.13
N ILE A 97 -12.35 4.91 -9.48
CA ILE A 97 -11.19 5.74 -9.81
C ILE A 97 -10.10 4.83 -10.35
N ASP A 98 -9.75 5.02 -11.62
CA ASP A 98 -8.70 4.28 -12.29
C ASP A 98 -7.48 5.20 -12.48
N PHE A 99 -6.29 4.67 -12.21
CA PHE A 99 -5.04 5.35 -12.54
C PHE A 99 -4.01 4.34 -13.04
N GLU A 100 -3.16 4.79 -13.94
CA GLU A 100 -2.11 3.97 -14.51
C GLU A 100 -0.92 3.90 -13.56
N VAL A 101 -0.44 2.69 -13.27
CA VAL A 101 0.72 2.47 -12.38
C VAL A 101 2.00 2.15 -13.16
N VAL A 102 1.84 1.46 -14.28
CA VAL A 102 2.82 1.24 -15.35
C VAL A 102 2.04 1.15 -16.67
N PRO A 103 2.66 1.40 -17.84
CA PRO A 103 1.96 1.30 -19.12
C PRO A 103 1.15 0.00 -19.25
N ASN A 104 -0.11 0.12 -19.64
CA ASN A 104 -1.07 -0.98 -19.83
C ASN A 104 -1.54 -1.69 -18.54
N LEU A 105 -1.21 -1.16 -17.36
CA LEU A 105 -1.73 -1.65 -16.08
C LEU A 105 -2.35 -0.50 -15.27
N LYS A 106 -3.68 -0.59 -15.06
CA LYS A 106 -4.41 0.36 -14.22
C LYS A 106 -4.76 -0.24 -12.87
N ILE A 107 -4.61 0.55 -11.81
CA ILE A 107 -5.21 0.27 -10.51
C ILE A 107 -6.58 0.94 -10.48
N ARG A 108 -7.61 0.14 -10.19
CA ARG A 108 -8.97 0.57 -9.91
C ARG A 108 -9.19 0.65 -8.41
N LEU A 109 -9.72 1.79 -7.96
CA LEU A 109 -10.19 2.02 -6.60
C LEU A 109 -11.72 2.14 -6.63
N ASN A 110 -12.40 1.26 -5.92
CA ASN A 110 -13.83 1.41 -5.63
C ASN A 110 -14.04 1.96 -4.21
N TRP A 111 -15.30 2.14 -3.80
CA TRP A 111 -15.65 2.57 -2.45
C TRP A 111 -14.97 1.76 -1.33
N LYS A 112 -14.86 0.43 -1.47
CA LYS A 112 -14.20 -0.42 -0.48
C LYS A 112 -12.68 -0.19 -0.47
N SER A 113 -12.06 -0.03 -1.63
CA SER A 113 -10.63 0.32 -1.75
C SER A 113 -10.34 1.64 -1.05
N ILE A 114 -11.16 2.67 -1.31
CA ILE A 114 -11.03 4.00 -0.70
C ILE A 114 -11.23 3.90 0.82
N LYS A 115 -12.25 3.17 1.29
CA LYS A 115 -12.46 2.93 2.73
C LYS A 115 -11.28 2.23 3.38
N ASN A 116 -10.65 1.27 2.71
CA ASN A 116 -9.45 0.60 3.22
C ASN A 116 -8.28 1.57 3.36
N ILE A 117 -8.05 2.42 2.35
CA ILE A 117 -7.01 3.45 2.39
C ILE A 117 -7.29 4.46 3.51
N TYR A 118 -8.54 4.93 3.62
CA TYR A 118 -8.99 5.82 4.69
C TYR A 118 -8.74 5.21 6.09
N ASN A 119 -8.94 3.90 6.23
CA ASN A 119 -8.63 3.17 7.46
C ASN A 119 -7.13 2.87 7.64
N GLY A 120 -6.27 3.35 6.75
CA GLY A 120 -4.82 3.22 6.83
C GLY A 120 -4.24 1.95 6.21
N THR A 121 -5.00 1.17 5.45
CA THR A 121 -4.50 -0.02 4.72
C THR A 121 -4.06 0.37 3.32
N ILE A 122 -2.74 0.47 3.12
CA ILE A 122 -2.13 1.08 1.93
C ILE A 122 -1.06 0.14 1.36
N PHE A 123 -1.10 -0.13 0.06
CA PHE A 123 -0.02 -0.84 -0.62
C PHE A 123 1.17 0.10 -0.85
N PHE A 124 2.38 -0.46 -0.78
CA PHE A 124 3.63 0.22 -1.06
C PHE A 124 4.48 -0.69 -1.93
N TYR A 125 4.08 -0.80 -3.20
CA TYR A 125 4.66 -1.75 -4.14
C TYR A 125 5.51 -1.08 -5.22
N SER A 126 6.53 -1.78 -5.69
CA SER A 126 7.43 -1.29 -6.74
C SER A 126 6.81 -1.35 -8.14
N LYS A 127 7.31 -0.52 -9.06
CA LYS A 127 6.95 -0.63 -10.50
C LYS A 127 7.32 -2.01 -11.08
N ASP A 128 8.39 -2.64 -10.60
CA ASP A 128 8.80 -3.96 -11.06
C ASP A 128 7.84 -5.07 -10.63
N TYR A 129 7.25 -4.96 -9.43
CA TYR A 129 6.13 -5.80 -9.03
C TYR A 129 4.98 -5.67 -10.04
N PHE A 130 4.60 -4.43 -10.38
CA PHE A 130 3.50 -4.18 -11.30
C PHE A 130 3.78 -4.64 -12.73
N ARG A 131 5.00 -4.47 -13.25
CA ARG A 131 5.42 -5.04 -14.54
C ARG A 131 5.35 -6.57 -14.54
N SER A 132 5.82 -7.20 -13.47
CA SER A 132 5.74 -8.66 -13.31
C SER A 132 4.29 -9.15 -13.23
N LEU A 133 3.44 -8.41 -12.53
CA LEU A 133 2.01 -8.69 -12.44
C LEU A 133 1.33 -8.55 -13.81
N LEU A 134 1.64 -7.49 -14.55
CA LEU A 134 1.12 -7.27 -15.90
C LEU A 134 1.43 -8.46 -16.82
N ILE A 135 2.71 -8.85 -16.93
CA ILE A 135 3.14 -9.99 -17.78
C ILE A 135 2.37 -11.27 -17.41
N LYS A 136 2.26 -11.55 -16.11
CA LYS A 136 1.54 -12.72 -15.61
C LYS A 136 0.06 -12.70 -16.01
N GLU A 137 -0.59 -11.55 -15.86
CA GLU A 137 -2.01 -11.39 -16.17
C GLU A 137 -2.29 -11.38 -17.66
N GLN A 138 -1.47 -10.72 -18.49
CA GLN A 138 -1.57 -10.76 -19.95
C GLN A 138 -1.42 -12.19 -20.49
N THR A 139 -0.49 -12.98 -19.93
CA THR A 139 -0.34 -14.41 -20.28
C THR A 139 -1.60 -15.21 -19.95
N ARG A 140 -2.28 -14.86 -18.85
CA ARG A 140 -3.48 -15.57 -18.36
C ARG A 140 -4.74 -15.19 -19.12
N THR A 141 -4.94 -13.90 -19.41
CA THR A 141 -6.19 -13.36 -19.98
C THR A 141 -6.12 -13.14 -21.48
N LYS A 142 -4.91 -13.14 -22.07
CA LYS A 142 -4.64 -12.74 -23.47
C LYS A 142 -5.06 -11.31 -23.80
N LYS A 143 -5.20 -10.45 -22.80
CA LYS A 143 -5.47 -9.02 -22.98
C LYS A 143 -4.18 -8.22 -22.88
N GLU A 144 -4.08 -7.16 -23.66
CA GLU A 144 -2.96 -6.22 -23.58
C GLU A 144 -3.10 -5.28 -22.36
N ASN A 145 -4.30 -4.74 -22.16
CA ASN A 145 -4.61 -3.85 -21.05
C ASN A 145 -5.19 -4.64 -19.89
N ILE A 146 -4.64 -4.43 -18.69
CA ILE A 146 -5.08 -5.10 -17.47
C ILE A 146 -5.55 -4.06 -16.45
N VAL A 147 -6.66 -4.35 -15.78
CA VAL A 147 -7.14 -3.56 -14.64
C VAL A 147 -7.15 -4.43 -13.39
N ILE A 148 -6.49 -3.94 -12.34
CA ILE A 148 -6.46 -4.59 -11.03
C ILE A 148 -7.19 -3.75 -9.98
N LEU A 149 -8.02 -4.41 -9.19
CA LEU A 149 -8.73 -3.81 -8.06
C LEU A 149 -7.90 -3.92 -6.78
N TRP A 150 -7.70 -2.81 -6.06
CA TRP A 150 -7.12 -2.84 -4.73
C TRP A 150 -8.13 -3.37 -3.70
N THR A 151 -7.77 -4.43 -2.98
CA THR A 151 -8.57 -5.01 -1.89
C THR A 151 -7.77 -5.08 -0.59
N TRP A 152 -8.43 -5.38 0.51
CA TRP A 152 -7.76 -5.56 1.81
C TRP A 152 -6.77 -6.74 1.85
N LEU A 153 -6.87 -7.68 0.90
CA LEU A 153 -5.99 -8.85 0.75
C LEU A 153 -4.87 -8.64 -0.28
N GLY A 154 -4.91 -7.55 -1.05
CA GLY A 154 -4.03 -7.34 -2.19
C GLY A 154 -4.78 -7.01 -3.47
N PHE A 155 -4.10 -7.13 -4.60
CA PHE A 155 -4.66 -6.86 -5.92
C PHE A 155 -5.43 -8.06 -6.48
N LYS A 156 -6.57 -7.79 -7.12
CA LYS A 156 -7.37 -8.76 -7.88
C LYS A 156 -7.60 -8.24 -9.28
N THR A 157 -7.27 -9.01 -10.30
CA THR A 157 -7.60 -8.68 -11.70
C THR A 157 -9.11 -8.63 -11.89
N VAL A 158 -9.60 -7.57 -12.51
CA VAL A 158 -11.03 -7.37 -12.80
C VAL A 158 -11.32 -7.22 -14.28
N GLU A 159 -10.38 -6.71 -15.07
CA GLU A 159 -10.50 -6.60 -16.52
C GLU A 159 -9.19 -6.97 -17.20
#